data_AF-A0A2T4B0Z2-F1
#
_entry.id   AF-A0A2T4B0Z2-F1
#
_cell.length_a   1.000
_cell.length_b   1.000
_cell.length_c   1.000
_cell.angle_alpha   90.00
_cell.angle_beta   90.00
_cell.angle_gamma   90.00
#
_symmetry.space_group_name_H-M   'P 1'
#
loop_
_entity.id
_entity.type
_entity.pdbx_description
1 polymer ?
#
loop_
_entity_poly.entity_id
_entity_poly.type
_entity_poly.pdbx_seq_one_letter_code
_entity_poly.pdbx_strand_id
1 'polypeptide(L)'
;MRSILAALPSVLWLLSSTCQANPLKTYDFGSRVAQDADLDTLNETLWRRVRVPGGTGSNAPPPVDQIFLFGPSNMAGGCTSRKDGLQDWVDDSRRIHDAIEQLYGMVTKPSVAKMWEAFFGIFMWINPNTNQFEVHPDSRDRWNAIGDHIARITQFLDGNGLREPVVAGEVPRIYCSGDAGQLVGWDTILKDENGNEVERGTDPVTGQKQYVSLRQVYPSNGQYAFWMDSFKGYWFSAVRQGQDISLCPAGGRQAATGRPAVPPLRGLNVKLAQANRGIIVCPRAWQRTVGQPHGQPSLLQAVGGANYPKGDGSTGELLDRLAPMSTTLYHEIVHLTDYNKQTSKPDQYDLNAILRMAYSSNDADKTAVPHNPETYVFFGIAAYVYLNPPQSQDTVLYVGGKSATETAVWAEISRKRQQGP
;
A
#
# COMPACT_ATOMS: atom_id res chain seq x y z
N MET A 1 -51.30 21.77 -21.15
CA MET A 1 -50.02 22.37 -20.72
C MET A 1 -49.26 21.33 -19.91
N ARG A 2 -48.11 20.89 -20.44
CA ARG A 2 -47.10 20.09 -19.74
C ARG A 2 -46.31 21.01 -18.81
N SER A 3 -45.88 20.49 -17.65
CA SER A 3 -44.60 20.72 -16.96
C SER A 3 -44.67 20.04 -15.59
N ILE A 4 -44.32 18.75 -15.52
CA ILE A 4 -43.06 18.21 -14.96
C ILE A 4 -43.02 18.32 -13.42
N LEU A 5 -43.56 17.28 -12.77
CA LEU A 5 -43.17 16.84 -11.44
C LEU A 5 -41.80 16.16 -11.58
N ALA A 6 -40.73 16.85 -11.17
CA ALA A 6 -39.44 16.22 -10.98
C ALA A 6 -39.47 15.43 -9.66
N ALA A 7 -39.45 14.11 -9.79
CA ALA A 7 -39.29 13.19 -8.69
C ALA A 7 -37.91 13.39 -8.04
N LEU A 8 -37.88 13.92 -6.82
CA LEU A 8 -36.77 13.77 -5.89
C LEU A 8 -37.11 12.61 -4.94
N PRO A 9 -36.54 11.41 -5.16
CA PRO A 9 -36.27 10.52 -4.04
C PRO A 9 -34.78 10.14 -3.99
N SER A 10 -34.29 9.92 -2.77
CA SER A 10 -33.11 9.08 -2.46
C SER A 10 -31.76 9.73 -2.11
N VAL A 11 -31.71 10.97 -1.61
CA VAL A 11 -30.52 11.47 -0.86
C VAL A 11 -30.69 11.37 0.67
N LEU A 12 -31.92 11.19 1.15
CA LEU A 12 -32.25 11.20 2.59
C LEU A 12 -31.71 10.00 3.41
N TRP A 13 -31.19 8.95 2.77
CA TRP A 13 -30.62 7.79 3.49
C TRP A 13 -29.10 7.83 3.64
N LEU A 14 -28.40 8.83 3.08
CA LEU A 14 -26.94 8.86 2.98
C LEU A 14 -26.19 9.14 4.30
N LEU A 15 -26.89 9.39 5.41
CA LEU A 15 -26.27 9.76 6.70
C LEU A 15 -26.85 9.05 7.93
N SER A 16 -27.92 8.27 7.78
CA SER A 16 -28.60 7.63 8.92
C SER A 16 -28.32 6.14 9.08
N SER A 17 -27.62 5.48 8.14
CA SER A 17 -27.43 4.02 8.19
C SER A 17 -25.98 3.53 8.24
N THR A 18 -24.97 4.41 8.37
CA THR A 18 -23.56 3.95 8.55
C THR A 18 -22.86 4.44 9.80
N CYS A 19 -23.42 5.40 10.55
CA CYS A 19 -22.91 5.75 11.87
C CYS A 19 -24.08 6.19 12.74
N GLN A 20 -24.33 5.50 13.87
CA GLN A 20 -24.66 6.26 15.07
C GLN A 20 -23.43 7.11 15.37
N ALA A 21 -23.33 8.26 14.69
CA ALA A 21 -22.42 9.31 15.06
C ALA A 21 -22.94 9.79 16.41
N ASN A 22 -22.31 9.34 17.49
CA ASN A 22 -22.42 10.07 18.74
C ASN A 22 -22.08 11.53 18.41
N PRO A 23 -22.92 12.50 18.80
CA PRO A 23 -22.63 13.90 18.57
C PRO A 23 -21.21 14.18 19.06
N LEU A 24 -20.44 14.90 18.25
CA LEU A 24 -19.12 15.41 18.60
C LEU A 24 -19.19 15.87 20.06
N LYS A 25 -18.51 15.13 20.96
CA LYS A 25 -18.29 15.64 22.32
C LYS A 25 -17.66 17.00 22.12
N THR A 26 -18.21 18.02 22.77
CA THR A 26 -17.56 19.32 22.91
C THR A 26 -16.24 19.06 23.63
N TYR A 27 -15.17 18.87 22.86
CA TYR A 27 -13.82 18.79 23.38
C TYR A 27 -13.44 20.20 23.85
N ASP A 28 -13.22 20.32 25.15
CA ASP A 28 -12.74 21.55 25.75
C ASP A 28 -11.25 21.69 25.39
N PHE A 29 -10.94 22.68 24.56
CA PHE A 29 -9.60 22.89 24.02
C PHE A 29 -8.71 23.49 25.10
N GLY A 30 -7.85 22.65 25.69
CA GLY A 30 -6.78 23.07 26.58
C GLY A 30 -5.85 24.10 25.93
N SER A 31 -5.42 25.07 26.72
CA SER A 31 -4.69 26.27 26.32
C SER A 31 -3.48 26.02 25.39
N ARG A 32 -3.51 26.70 24.24
CA ARG A 32 -2.41 27.23 23.41
C ARG A 32 -0.99 26.75 23.75
N VAL A 33 -0.56 25.70 23.05
CA VAL A 33 0.81 25.61 22.49
C VAL A 33 0.72 24.92 21.11
N ALA A 34 -0.08 25.51 20.21
CA ALA A 34 -0.06 25.15 18.80
C ALA A 34 1.24 25.72 18.20
N GLN A 35 2.21 24.87 17.91
CA GLN A 35 3.37 25.26 17.10
C GLN A 35 2.96 25.33 15.63
N ASP A 36 3.19 26.48 15.02
CA ASP A 36 2.98 26.79 13.61
C ASP A 36 3.65 25.73 12.72
N ALA A 37 2.85 25.00 11.93
CA ALA A 37 3.35 24.17 10.85
C ALA A 37 3.23 24.98 9.54
N ASP A 38 4.30 25.71 9.17
CA ASP A 38 4.38 26.44 7.90
C ASP A 38 4.44 25.47 6.69
N LEU A 39 4.27 25.97 5.46
CA LEU A 39 4.57 25.24 4.21
C LEU A 39 6.00 24.66 4.22
N ASP A 40 6.90 25.30 4.95
CA ASP A 40 8.25 24.80 5.22
C ASP A 40 8.24 23.47 5.99
N THR A 41 7.30 23.19 6.89
CA THR A 41 7.18 21.87 7.57
C THR A 41 6.61 20.77 6.67
N LEU A 42 5.76 21.10 5.69
CA LEU A 42 5.38 20.16 4.62
C LEU A 42 6.59 19.86 3.74
N ASN A 43 7.38 20.89 3.44
CA ASN A 43 8.66 20.71 2.76
C ASN A 43 9.67 19.92 3.60
N GLU A 44 9.71 20.08 4.92
CA GLU A 44 10.62 19.32 5.79
C GLU A 44 10.21 17.84 5.91
N THR A 45 8.91 17.53 5.89
CA THR A 45 8.43 16.13 5.97
C THR A 45 8.60 15.37 4.65
N LEU A 46 8.37 16.03 3.50
CA LEU A 46 8.59 15.46 2.16
C LEU A 46 10.08 15.47 1.74
N TRP A 47 10.79 16.59 1.90
CA TRP A 47 12.11 16.83 1.28
C TRP A 47 13.33 16.58 2.17
N ARG A 48 13.23 16.55 3.52
CA ARG A 48 14.42 16.16 4.34
C ARG A 48 14.89 14.74 4.07
N ARG A 49 14.11 13.89 3.40
CA ARG A 49 14.46 12.49 3.10
C ARG A 49 14.69 12.20 1.61
N VAL A 50 14.62 13.23 0.76
CA VAL A 50 14.96 13.15 -0.67
C VAL A 50 16.05 14.18 -0.97
N ARG A 51 17.23 14.02 -0.35
CA ARG A 51 18.45 14.49 -1.02
C ARG A 51 18.75 13.44 -2.08
N VAL A 52 18.49 13.75 -3.33
CA VAL A 52 19.07 13.04 -4.49
C VAL A 52 20.50 13.55 -4.63
N PRO A 53 21.55 12.78 -4.29
CA PRO A 53 22.89 13.10 -4.72
C PRO A 53 23.04 12.51 -6.14
N GLY A 54 22.93 13.34 -7.17
CA GLY A 54 23.45 13.00 -8.50
C GLY A 54 22.51 12.32 -9.51
N GLY A 55 21.23 12.68 -9.58
CA GLY A 55 20.32 12.21 -10.63
C GLY A 55 20.70 12.74 -12.03
N THR A 56 21.17 11.86 -12.91
CA THR A 56 21.58 12.17 -14.28
C THR A 56 20.37 12.30 -15.21
N GLY A 57 19.87 13.52 -15.42
CA GLY A 57 19.36 14.05 -16.70
C GLY A 57 18.31 13.30 -17.55
N SER A 58 17.70 12.21 -17.08
CA SER A 58 16.60 11.52 -17.76
C SER A 58 15.29 11.85 -17.04
N ASN A 59 14.42 12.65 -17.66
CA ASN A 59 13.10 13.01 -17.12
C ASN A 59 12.05 11.87 -17.21
N ALA A 60 12.41 10.71 -17.76
CA ALA A 60 11.51 9.56 -17.84
C ALA A 60 11.70 8.65 -16.61
N PRO A 61 10.62 8.24 -15.93
CA PRO A 61 10.69 7.27 -14.84
C PRO A 61 11.35 5.95 -15.30
N PRO A 62 12.13 5.26 -14.44
CA PRO A 62 12.84 4.05 -14.84
C PRO A 62 11.87 2.93 -15.25
N PRO A 63 12.19 2.09 -16.25
CA PRO A 63 11.39 0.91 -16.56
C PRO A 63 11.39 -0.11 -15.41
N VAL A 64 10.44 -1.04 -15.45
CA VAL A 64 10.21 -2.04 -14.39
C VAL A 64 11.44 -2.89 -14.07
N ASP A 65 12.28 -3.18 -15.06
CA ASP A 65 13.52 -3.95 -14.90
C ASP A 65 14.70 -3.14 -14.35
N GLN A 66 14.54 -1.84 -14.17
CA GLN A 66 15.49 -1.00 -13.44
C GLN A 66 15.11 -0.85 -11.95
N ILE A 67 13.86 -1.11 -11.57
CA ILE A 67 13.40 -1.03 -10.17
C ILE A 67 13.14 -2.40 -9.54
N PHE A 68 13.02 -3.45 -10.36
CA PHE A 68 12.92 -4.83 -9.91
C PHE A 68 13.92 -5.74 -10.60
N LEU A 69 14.47 -6.69 -9.85
CA LEU A 69 15.29 -7.77 -10.38
C LEU A 69 14.40 -8.91 -10.86
N PHE A 70 14.42 -9.16 -12.17
CA PHE A 70 13.79 -10.32 -12.78
C PHE A 70 14.73 -11.52 -12.67
N GLY A 71 14.16 -12.69 -12.33
CA GLY A 71 14.89 -13.95 -12.47
C GLY A 71 15.28 -14.22 -13.94
N PRO A 72 16.21 -15.16 -14.19
CA PRO A 72 16.54 -15.57 -15.55
C PRO A 72 15.29 -16.09 -16.29
N SER A 73 15.28 -15.99 -17.62
CA SER A 73 14.09 -16.25 -18.44
C SER A 73 13.53 -17.68 -18.34
N ASN A 74 14.35 -18.64 -17.95
CA ASN A 74 13.98 -20.04 -17.73
C ASN A 74 13.66 -20.36 -16.26
N MET A 75 13.65 -19.38 -15.37
CA MET A 75 13.33 -19.58 -13.96
C MET A 75 11.85 -19.93 -13.79
N ALA A 76 11.56 -21.03 -13.10
CA ALA A 76 10.21 -21.34 -12.65
C ALA A 76 9.66 -20.19 -11.79
N GLY A 77 8.44 -19.75 -12.07
CA GLY A 77 7.82 -18.59 -11.41
C GLY A 77 8.47 -17.23 -11.68
N GLY A 78 9.40 -17.14 -12.64
CA GLY A 78 9.96 -15.87 -13.11
C GLY A 78 8.91 -14.98 -13.80
N CYS A 79 9.21 -13.68 -13.88
CA CYS A 79 8.32 -12.66 -14.45
C CYS A 79 8.65 -12.26 -15.89
N THR A 80 9.64 -12.86 -16.56
CA THR A 80 10.12 -12.41 -17.87
C THR A 80 9.02 -12.35 -18.93
N SER A 81 8.12 -13.35 -18.98
CA SER A 81 6.98 -13.37 -19.91
C SER A 81 5.85 -12.40 -19.56
N ARG A 82 5.93 -11.75 -18.40
CA ARG A 82 4.95 -10.76 -17.89
C ARG A 82 5.55 -9.37 -17.74
N LYS A 83 6.75 -9.13 -18.29
CA LYS A 83 7.46 -7.85 -18.13
C LYS A 83 6.60 -6.66 -18.56
N ASP A 84 5.96 -6.75 -19.73
CA ASP A 84 5.13 -5.65 -20.25
C ASP A 84 3.91 -5.40 -19.35
N GLY A 85 3.22 -6.46 -18.91
CA GLY A 85 2.10 -6.31 -17.98
C GLY A 85 2.52 -5.75 -16.61
N LEU A 86 3.73 -6.07 -16.13
CA LEU A 86 4.28 -5.46 -14.93
C LEU A 86 4.69 -4.00 -15.15
N GLN A 87 5.17 -3.65 -16.35
CA GLN A 87 5.42 -2.26 -16.71
C GLN A 87 4.12 -1.45 -16.64
N ASP A 88 3.04 -1.95 -17.22
CA ASP A 88 1.71 -1.31 -17.12
C ASP A 88 1.27 -1.12 -15.66
N TRP A 89 1.54 -2.12 -14.80
CA TRP A 89 1.22 -2.05 -13.37
C TRP A 89 2.08 -1.04 -12.61
N VAL A 90 3.37 -0.91 -12.96
CA VAL A 90 4.25 0.12 -12.41
C VAL A 90 3.80 1.51 -12.86
N ASP A 91 3.40 1.67 -14.11
CA ASP A 91 2.92 2.94 -14.64
C ASP A 91 1.61 3.38 -13.96
N ASP A 92 0.69 2.45 -13.71
CA ASP A 92 -0.50 2.71 -12.90
C ASP A 92 -0.13 3.05 -11.44
N SER A 93 0.84 2.34 -10.86
CA SER A 93 1.35 2.61 -9.51
C SER A 93 1.90 4.03 -9.38
N ARG A 94 2.64 4.51 -10.40
CA ARG A 94 3.13 5.89 -10.48
C ARG A 94 1.99 6.89 -10.56
N ARG A 95 1.03 6.70 -11.47
CA ARG A 95 -0.15 7.61 -11.60
C ARG A 95 -0.92 7.75 -10.28
N ILE A 96 -1.14 6.63 -9.59
CA ILE A 96 -1.81 6.60 -8.28
C ILE A 96 -0.95 7.34 -7.26
N HIS A 97 0.34 7.07 -7.21
CA HIS A 97 1.24 7.68 -6.24
C HIS A 97 1.42 9.18 -6.45
N ASP A 98 1.65 9.63 -7.69
CA ASP A 98 1.77 11.03 -8.07
C ASP A 98 0.51 11.82 -7.68
N ALA A 99 -0.67 11.21 -7.77
CA ALA A 99 -1.91 11.81 -7.32
C ALA A 99 -1.94 12.01 -5.79
N ILE A 100 -1.44 11.04 -5.02
CA ILE A 100 -1.29 11.16 -3.55
C ILE A 100 -0.32 12.29 -3.21
N GLU A 101 0.83 12.36 -3.87
CA GLU A 101 1.83 13.42 -3.66
C GLU A 101 1.25 14.80 -3.94
N GLN A 102 0.54 14.96 -5.06
CA GLN A 102 -0.14 16.21 -5.40
C GLN A 102 -1.17 16.60 -4.33
N LEU A 103 -2.03 15.67 -3.88
CA LEU A 103 -2.98 15.95 -2.80
C LEU A 103 -2.28 16.27 -1.46
N TYR A 104 -1.12 15.68 -1.19
CA TYR A 104 -0.35 15.98 0.01
C TYR A 104 0.17 17.43 -0.03
N GLY A 105 0.60 17.92 -1.20
CA GLY A 105 0.99 19.31 -1.42
C GLY A 105 -0.18 20.31 -1.47
N MET A 106 -1.41 19.85 -1.72
CA MET A 106 -2.62 20.68 -1.85
C MET A 106 -3.50 20.70 -0.59
N VAL A 107 -2.94 20.34 0.57
CA VAL A 107 -3.72 20.11 1.81
C VAL A 107 -4.50 21.34 2.30
N THR A 108 -4.14 22.55 1.88
CA THR A 108 -4.87 23.79 2.17
C THR A 108 -6.21 23.90 1.44
N LYS A 109 -6.47 23.08 0.40
CA LYS A 109 -7.80 23.02 -0.25
C LYS A 109 -8.76 22.25 0.66
N PRO A 110 -9.90 22.82 1.11
CA PRO A 110 -10.81 22.17 2.05
C PRO A 110 -11.31 20.78 1.60
N SER A 111 -11.49 20.59 0.30
CA SER A 111 -11.91 19.31 -0.28
C SER A 111 -10.85 18.22 -0.14
N VAL A 112 -9.58 18.60 -0.31
CA VAL A 112 -8.43 17.71 -0.14
C VAL A 112 -8.26 17.35 1.34
N ALA A 113 -8.35 18.35 2.24
CA ALA A 113 -8.36 18.10 3.67
C ALA A 113 -9.47 17.11 4.09
N LYS A 114 -10.66 17.23 3.50
CA LYS A 114 -11.76 16.29 3.77
C LYS A 114 -11.48 14.87 3.29
N MET A 115 -10.74 14.69 2.20
CA MET A 115 -10.31 13.36 1.76
C MET A 115 -9.28 12.75 2.72
N TRP A 116 -8.30 13.52 3.18
CA TRP A 116 -7.35 13.07 4.20
C TRP A 116 -8.04 12.69 5.52
N GLU A 117 -9.05 13.47 5.92
CA GLU A 117 -9.91 13.14 7.05
C GLU A 117 -10.65 11.80 6.82
N ALA A 118 -11.26 11.62 5.65
CA ALA A 118 -12.09 10.46 5.34
C ALA A 118 -11.33 9.14 5.31
N PHE A 119 -10.12 9.12 4.75
CA PHE A 119 -9.35 7.87 4.55
C PHE A 119 -8.36 7.60 5.68
N PHE A 120 -7.79 8.64 6.28
CA PHE A 120 -6.71 8.52 7.26
C PHE A 120 -7.06 9.06 8.65
N GLY A 121 -8.25 9.65 8.83
CA GLY A 121 -8.64 10.24 10.11
C GLY A 121 -7.75 11.41 10.50
N ILE A 122 -7.27 12.18 9.51
CA ILE A 122 -6.43 13.36 9.73
C ILE A 122 -7.33 14.58 9.87
N PHE A 123 -7.38 15.10 11.09
CA PHE A 123 -8.10 16.34 11.38
C PHE A 123 -7.18 17.53 11.17
N MET A 124 -7.70 18.51 10.44
CA MET A 124 -6.93 19.66 9.98
C MET A 124 -7.71 20.94 10.28
N TRP A 125 -7.01 21.98 10.71
CA TRP A 125 -7.54 23.32 10.84
C TRP A 125 -6.97 24.19 9.72
N ILE A 126 -7.86 24.92 9.04
CA ILE A 126 -7.47 25.94 8.07
C ILE A 126 -7.91 27.27 8.64
N ASN A 127 -6.96 28.14 8.94
CA ASN A 127 -7.24 29.49 9.39
C ASN A 127 -7.87 30.26 8.22
N PRO A 128 -9.13 30.71 8.34
CA PRO A 128 -9.84 31.36 7.23
C PRO A 128 -9.27 32.72 6.87
N ASN A 129 -8.51 33.35 7.76
CA ASN A 129 -7.96 34.70 7.57
C ASN A 129 -6.55 34.67 6.96
N THR A 130 -5.76 33.64 7.29
CA THR A 130 -4.36 33.53 6.83
C THR A 130 -4.16 32.42 5.80
N ASN A 131 -5.18 31.58 5.56
CA ASN A 131 -5.07 30.31 4.84
C ASN A 131 -3.96 29.39 5.37
N GLN A 132 -3.47 29.65 6.59
CA GLN A 132 -2.52 28.78 7.25
C GLN A 132 -3.21 27.48 7.63
N PHE A 133 -2.46 26.41 7.53
CA PHE A 133 -2.90 25.06 7.76
C PHE A 133 -2.23 24.51 9.02
N GLU A 134 -2.99 23.83 9.86
CA GLU A 134 -2.45 23.10 10.99
C GLU A 134 -3.04 21.70 11.06
N VAL A 135 -2.18 20.70 11.26
CA VAL A 135 -2.60 19.33 11.60
C VAL A 135 -2.93 19.28 13.09
N HIS A 136 -4.14 18.85 13.42
CA HIS A 136 -4.57 18.67 14.81
C HIS A 136 -3.55 17.81 15.57
N PRO A 137 -3.20 18.14 16.84
CA PRO A 137 -2.22 17.39 17.62
C PRO A 137 -2.41 15.87 17.58
N ASP A 138 -3.65 15.40 17.77
CA ASP A 138 -4.02 13.97 17.72
C ASP A 138 -3.79 13.30 16.35
N SER A 139 -3.51 14.05 15.29
CA SER A 139 -3.26 13.56 13.93
C SER A 139 -1.80 13.70 13.49
N ARG A 140 -0.94 14.38 14.26
CA ARG A 140 0.43 14.72 13.84
C ARG A 140 1.30 13.48 13.58
N ASP A 141 1.27 12.49 14.47
CA ASP A 141 2.05 11.27 14.29
C ASP A 141 1.60 10.48 13.06
N ARG A 142 0.28 10.40 12.83
CA ARG A 142 -0.27 9.76 11.62
C ARG A 142 0.13 10.52 10.36
N TRP A 143 0.06 11.85 10.38
CA TRP A 143 0.48 12.69 9.27
C TRP A 143 1.96 12.50 8.93
N ASN A 144 2.84 12.47 9.94
CA ASN A 144 4.26 12.21 9.76
C ASN A 144 4.53 10.81 9.20
N ALA A 145 3.80 9.80 9.66
CA ALA A 145 3.89 8.44 9.12
C ALA A 145 3.44 8.39 7.65
N ILE A 146 2.38 9.12 7.29
CA ILE A 146 1.90 9.22 5.90
C ILE A 146 2.99 9.84 5.01
N GLY A 147 3.54 10.99 5.40
CA GLY A 147 4.61 11.65 4.63
C GLY A 147 5.87 10.79 4.47
N ASP A 148 6.24 10.04 5.50
CA ASP A 148 7.38 9.12 5.43
C ASP A 148 7.12 7.95 4.47
N HIS A 149 5.93 7.35 4.50
CA HIS A 149 5.56 6.31 3.52
C HIS A 149 5.55 6.84 2.09
N ILE A 150 4.96 8.02 1.88
CA ILE A 150 4.97 8.68 0.56
C ILE A 150 6.41 8.78 0.07
N ALA A 151 7.30 9.42 0.84
CA ALA A 151 8.68 9.61 0.43
C ALA A 151 9.48 8.31 0.18
N ARG A 152 9.13 7.20 0.86
CA ARG A 152 9.76 5.88 0.63
C ARG A 152 9.30 5.26 -0.69
N ILE A 153 8.02 5.43 -1.01
CA ILE A 153 7.43 4.95 -2.26
C ILE A 153 7.98 5.76 -3.44
N THR A 154 8.04 7.10 -3.32
CA THR A 154 8.66 8.00 -4.31
C THR A 154 10.08 7.56 -4.62
N GLN A 155 10.91 7.41 -3.57
CA GLN A 155 12.31 6.99 -3.71
C GLN A 155 12.44 5.69 -4.51
N PHE A 156 11.59 4.70 -4.21
CA PHE A 156 11.61 3.42 -4.90
C PHE A 156 11.16 3.52 -6.36
N LEU A 157 10.03 4.19 -6.63
CA LEU A 157 9.46 4.34 -7.97
C LEU A 157 10.35 5.17 -8.90
N ASP A 158 11.15 6.07 -8.35
CA ASP A 158 12.18 6.85 -9.06
C ASP A 158 13.47 6.07 -9.32
N GLY A 159 13.56 4.81 -8.86
CA GLY A 159 14.72 3.95 -9.08
C GLY A 159 15.89 4.19 -8.13
N ASN A 160 15.69 4.94 -7.05
CA ASN A 160 16.71 5.15 -6.02
C ASN A 160 16.77 3.99 -5.00
N GLY A 161 16.18 2.84 -5.34
CA GLY A 161 16.19 1.62 -4.54
C GLY A 161 15.40 1.71 -3.24
N LEU A 162 15.61 0.74 -2.36
CA LEU A 162 14.97 0.66 -1.05
C LEU A 162 15.74 1.45 0.00
N ARG A 163 15.02 2.07 0.96
CA ARG A 163 15.63 2.48 2.23
C ARG A 163 15.99 1.25 3.07
N GLU A 164 17.15 1.27 3.72
CA GLU A 164 17.67 0.16 4.52
C GLU A 164 17.60 -1.19 3.76
N PRO A 165 18.30 -1.32 2.62
CA PRO A 165 18.41 -2.60 1.93
C PRO A 165 19.30 -3.55 2.75
N VAL A 166 18.97 -4.84 2.72
CA VAL A 166 19.83 -5.90 3.26
C VAL A 166 21.08 -6.05 2.38
N VAL A 167 20.92 -5.97 1.07
CA VAL A 167 22.00 -6.04 0.07
C VAL A 167 22.08 -4.68 -0.64
N ALA A 168 23.14 -3.92 -0.37
CA ALA A 168 23.32 -2.58 -0.92
C ALA A 168 23.45 -2.60 -2.46
N GLY A 169 22.76 -1.68 -3.14
CA GLY A 169 22.79 -1.55 -4.60
C GLY A 169 21.96 -2.58 -5.37
N GLU A 170 21.40 -3.60 -4.69
CA GLU A 170 20.54 -4.59 -5.31
C GLU A 170 19.07 -4.13 -5.31
N VAL A 171 18.42 -4.15 -6.47
CA VAL A 171 16.97 -3.89 -6.55
C VAL A 171 16.16 -5.11 -6.09
N PRO A 172 14.97 -4.91 -5.49
CA PRO A 172 14.15 -6.00 -4.99
C PRO A 172 13.76 -6.99 -6.08
N ARG A 173 13.69 -8.28 -5.74
CA ARG A 173 13.26 -9.32 -6.68
C ARG A 173 11.75 -9.32 -6.85
N ILE A 174 11.29 -9.62 -8.07
CA ILE A 174 9.88 -9.85 -8.37
C ILE A 174 9.66 -11.23 -9.00
N TYR A 175 8.64 -11.94 -8.51
CA TYR A 175 8.24 -13.27 -8.97
C TYR A 175 6.77 -13.26 -9.41
N CYS A 176 6.41 -14.14 -10.34
CA CYS A 176 5.08 -14.17 -10.97
C CYS A 176 4.33 -15.50 -10.78
N SER A 177 4.92 -16.44 -10.03
CA SER A 177 4.21 -17.61 -9.50
C SER A 177 4.89 -18.16 -8.25
N GLY A 178 4.16 -19.03 -7.55
CA GLY A 178 4.69 -19.76 -6.38
C GLY A 178 5.81 -20.74 -6.72
N ASP A 179 6.00 -21.08 -7.99
CA ASP A 179 7.02 -22.02 -8.46
C ASP A 179 8.44 -21.44 -8.36
N ALA A 180 8.56 -20.15 -8.02
CA ALA A 180 9.83 -19.51 -7.73
C ALA A 180 10.54 -20.07 -6.49
N GLY A 181 9.79 -20.74 -5.60
CA GLY A 181 10.31 -21.34 -4.39
C GLY A 181 9.92 -22.81 -4.23
N GLN A 182 10.88 -23.62 -3.81
CA GLN A 182 10.65 -25.02 -3.49
C GLN A 182 10.32 -25.16 -2.00
N LEU A 183 9.16 -25.74 -1.66
CA LEU A 183 8.82 -26.07 -0.28
C LEU A 183 9.89 -27.02 0.29
N VAL A 184 10.44 -26.68 1.46
CA VAL A 184 11.40 -27.50 2.19
C VAL A 184 10.93 -27.75 3.62
N GLY A 185 11.29 -28.91 4.15
CA GLY A 185 10.99 -29.27 5.54
C GLY A 185 11.87 -28.50 6.52
N TRP A 186 11.36 -28.26 7.72
CA TRP A 186 12.15 -27.66 8.79
C TRP A 186 13.36 -28.53 9.21
N ASP A 187 13.28 -29.84 8.99
CA ASP A 187 14.33 -30.80 9.33
C ASP A 187 15.28 -31.07 8.16
N THR A 188 15.12 -30.37 7.03
CA THR A 188 16.04 -30.43 5.89
C THR A 188 17.38 -29.78 6.23
N ILE A 189 18.47 -30.28 5.62
CA ILE A 189 19.82 -29.71 5.75
C ILE A 189 19.81 -28.26 5.28
N LEU A 190 20.40 -27.39 6.11
CA LEU A 190 20.60 -25.97 5.83
C LEU A 190 21.60 -25.81 4.68
N LYS A 191 21.33 -24.86 3.80
CA LYS A 191 22.23 -24.47 2.72
C LYS A 191 22.86 -23.10 2.98
N ASP A 192 24.12 -22.94 2.60
CA ASP A 192 24.89 -21.70 2.67
C ASP A 192 24.53 -20.72 1.52
N GLU A 193 25.21 -19.58 1.47
CA GLU A 193 25.03 -18.55 0.45
C GLU A 193 25.33 -19.03 -1.00
N ASN A 194 26.00 -20.16 -1.16
CA ASN A 194 26.34 -20.77 -2.44
C ASN A 194 25.40 -21.94 -2.79
N GLY A 195 24.49 -22.31 -1.89
CA GLY A 195 23.60 -23.47 -2.03
C GLY A 195 24.21 -24.79 -1.59
N ASN A 196 25.38 -24.79 -0.96
CA ASN A 196 26.02 -25.99 -0.41
C ASN A 196 25.46 -26.33 0.96
N GLU A 197 25.41 -27.61 1.31
CA GLU A 197 24.99 -28.07 2.62
C GLU A 197 25.95 -27.61 3.73
N VAL A 198 25.38 -27.15 4.85
CA VAL A 198 26.15 -26.65 5.99
C VAL A 198 26.58 -27.81 6.88
N GLU A 199 27.86 -28.17 6.80
CA GLU A 199 28.50 -29.16 7.67
C GLU A 199 28.80 -28.55 9.05
N ARG A 200 28.40 -29.27 10.11
CA ARG A 200 28.73 -28.95 11.50
C ARG A 200 30.08 -29.54 11.91
N GLY A 201 30.45 -30.65 11.28
CA GLY A 201 31.67 -31.40 11.58
C GLY A 201 31.53 -32.85 11.15
N THR A 202 32.44 -33.68 11.63
CA THR A 202 32.48 -35.11 11.33
C THR A 202 32.39 -35.87 12.63
N ASP A 203 31.55 -36.91 12.66
CA ASP A 203 31.48 -37.83 13.80
C ASP A 203 32.85 -38.51 13.99
N PRO A 204 33.45 -38.41 15.18
CA PRO A 204 34.82 -38.87 15.40
C PRO A 204 34.98 -40.39 15.41
N VAL A 205 33.87 -41.14 15.54
CA VAL A 205 33.88 -42.61 15.61
C VAL A 205 33.57 -43.23 14.26
N THR A 206 32.60 -42.68 13.55
CA THR A 206 32.10 -43.25 12.28
C THR A 206 32.67 -42.55 11.04
N GLY A 207 33.26 -41.36 11.20
CA GLY A 207 33.72 -40.54 10.07
C GLY A 207 32.58 -39.92 9.24
N GLN A 208 31.33 -40.05 9.68
CA GLN A 208 30.18 -39.49 8.96
C GLN A 208 30.05 -37.98 9.15
N LYS A 209 29.75 -37.26 8.07
CA LYS A 209 29.46 -35.83 8.13
C LYS A 209 28.18 -35.57 8.91
N GLN A 210 28.22 -34.59 9.81
CA GLN A 210 27.08 -34.09 10.56
C GLN A 210 26.69 -32.73 9.99
N TYR A 211 25.39 -32.52 9.80
CA TYR A 211 24.86 -31.32 9.15
C TYR A 211 24.01 -30.48 10.09
N VAL A 212 23.92 -29.20 9.78
CA VAL A 212 23.01 -28.27 10.44
C VAL A 212 21.67 -28.30 9.71
N SER A 213 20.56 -28.43 10.44
CA SER A 213 19.21 -28.37 9.88
C SER A 213 18.65 -26.95 9.91
N LEU A 214 17.66 -26.67 9.06
CA LEU A 214 16.99 -25.38 9.01
C LEU A 214 16.38 -24.98 10.36
N ARG A 215 15.72 -25.92 11.06
CA ARG A 215 15.09 -25.73 12.38
C ARG A 215 16.07 -25.28 13.46
N GLN A 216 17.34 -25.72 13.39
CA GLN A 216 18.36 -25.34 14.38
C GLN A 216 18.78 -23.88 14.25
N VAL A 217 18.60 -23.28 13.08
CA VAL A 217 19.05 -21.92 12.77
C VAL A 217 17.90 -20.92 12.76
N TYR A 218 16.76 -21.32 12.22
CA TYR A 218 15.60 -20.43 12.03
C TYR A 218 14.47 -20.76 13.02
N PRO A 219 13.86 -19.76 13.66
CA PRO A 219 12.71 -19.98 14.54
C PRO A 219 11.50 -20.44 13.71
N SER A 220 10.97 -21.63 14.01
CA SER A 220 9.75 -22.15 13.39
C SER A 220 8.52 -21.52 14.07
N ASN A 221 8.09 -20.36 13.57
CA ASN A 221 6.96 -19.61 14.12
C ASN A 221 5.64 -19.94 13.39
N GLY A 222 5.38 -21.22 13.11
CA GLY A 222 4.20 -21.63 12.32
C GLY A 222 4.25 -21.20 10.85
N GLN A 223 5.44 -20.91 10.33
CA GLN A 223 5.67 -20.57 8.93
C GLN A 223 6.15 -21.79 8.14
N TYR A 224 5.99 -21.73 6.83
CA TYR A 224 6.59 -22.67 5.89
C TYR A 224 7.81 -22.04 5.24
N ALA A 225 8.84 -22.86 5.04
CA ALA A 225 10.10 -22.45 4.44
C ALA A 225 10.14 -22.85 2.97
N PHE A 226 10.58 -21.93 2.13
CA PHE A 226 10.73 -22.14 0.70
C PHE A 226 12.17 -21.81 0.31
N TRP A 227 12.87 -22.77 -0.30
CA TRP A 227 14.18 -22.54 -0.90
C TRP A 227 14.01 -21.74 -2.19
N MET A 228 14.70 -20.61 -2.27
CA MET A 228 14.68 -19.70 -3.41
C MET A 228 16.01 -19.78 -4.13
N ASP A 229 16.06 -20.53 -5.23
CA ASP A 229 17.29 -20.77 -5.96
C ASP A 229 17.91 -19.49 -6.56
N SER A 230 17.07 -18.49 -6.87
CA SER A 230 17.48 -17.21 -7.46
C SER A 230 18.40 -16.35 -6.58
N PHE A 231 18.40 -16.58 -5.27
CA PHE A 231 19.32 -15.91 -4.35
C PHE A 231 19.98 -16.89 -3.38
N LYS A 232 19.80 -18.21 -3.58
CA LYS A 232 20.35 -19.26 -2.73
C LYS A 232 20.00 -19.10 -1.23
N GLY A 233 18.75 -18.75 -0.94
CA GLY A 233 18.31 -18.56 0.45
C GLY A 233 16.86 -18.96 0.69
N TYR A 234 16.35 -18.63 1.87
CA TYR A 234 15.04 -19.08 2.33
C TYR A 234 14.03 -17.93 2.39
N TRP A 235 12.84 -18.18 1.87
CA TRP A 235 11.66 -17.34 2.03
C TRP A 235 10.68 -18.02 2.98
N PHE A 236 10.20 -17.27 3.98
CA PHE A 236 9.25 -17.77 4.97
C PHE A 236 7.87 -17.17 4.73
N SER A 237 6.85 -18.02 4.61
CA SER A 237 5.47 -17.58 4.42
C SER A 237 4.56 -18.25 5.44
N ALA A 238 3.68 -17.46 6.06
CA ALA A 238 2.54 -17.99 6.78
C ALA A 238 1.45 -18.35 5.77
N VAL A 239 0.90 -19.56 5.90
CA VAL A 239 -0.24 -20.04 5.12
C VAL A 239 -1.43 -20.15 6.08
N ARG A 240 -2.62 -19.73 5.65
CA ARG A 240 -3.82 -19.83 6.50
C ARG A 240 -4.22 -21.30 6.66
N GLN A 241 -4.78 -21.64 7.82
CA GLN A 241 -5.27 -23.00 8.07
C GLN A 241 -6.27 -23.41 6.96
N GLY A 242 -6.08 -24.60 6.39
CA GLY A 242 -6.92 -25.12 5.31
C GLY A 242 -6.55 -24.66 3.89
N GLN A 243 -5.43 -23.96 3.70
CA GLN A 243 -4.90 -23.63 2.36
C GLN A 243 -3.71 -24.53 1.99
N ASP A 244 -3.53 -24.73 0.68
CA ASP A 244 -2.36 -25.41 0.14
C ASP A 244 -1.06 -24.71 0.55
N ILE A 245 -0.04 -25.49 0.90
CA ILE A 245 1.26 -24.98 1.31
C ILE A 245 2.05 -24.58 0.06
N SER A 246 1.84 -23.33 -0.37
CA SER A 246 2.51 -22.73 -1.51
C SER A 246 2.78 -21.25 -1.25
N LEU A 247 3.77 -20.67 -1.93
CA LEU A 247 3.95 -19.22 -1.97
C LEU A 247 2.76 -18.51 -2.63
N CYS A 248 2.02 -19.22 -3.51
CA CYS A 248 0.78 -18.77 -4.14
C CYS A 248 -0.35 -19.81 -3.98
N PRO A 249 -1.01 -19.87 -2.81
CA PRO A 249 -2.10 -20.82 -2.59
C PRO A 249 -3.31 -20.50 -3.47
N ALA A 250 -3.92 -21.54 -4.07
CA ALA A 250 -5.01 -21.41 -5.05
C ALA A 250 -6.22 -20.60 -4.54
N GLY A 251 -6.53 -20.71 -3.24
CA GLY A 251 -7.67 -20.05 -2.60
C GLY A 251 -7.39 -18.71 -1.91
N GLY A 252 -6.16 -18.18 -1.94
CA GLY A 252 -5.76 -17.20 -0.91
C GLY A 252 -5.32 -15.82 -1.37
N ARG A 253 -4.26 -15.75 -2.18
CA ARG A 253 -3.41 -14.57 -2.22
C ARG A 253 -3.20 -14.07 -3.66
N GLN A 254 -3.31 -12.76 -3.85
CA GLN A 254 -3.00 -12.11 -5.14
C GLN A 254 -1.52 -11.77 -5.24
N ALA A 255 -0.93 -11.24 -4.18
CA ALA A 255 0.50 -11.02 -4.10
C ALA A 255 0.98 -11.07 -2.64
N ALA A 256 2.29 -11.11 -2.43
CA ALA A 256 2.88 -10.90 -1.12
C ALA A 256 4.27 -10.27 -1.23
N THR A 257 4.59 -9.48 -0.22
CA THR A 257 5.93 -8.99 0.03
C THR A 257 6.65 -9.90 1.02
N GLY A 258 7.74 -10.50 0.57
CA GLY A 258 8.63 -11.28 1.42
C GLY A 258 9.77 -10.46 1.99
N ARG A 259 10.22 -10.91 3.14
CA ARG A 259 11.37 -10.35 3.85
C ARG A 259 12.28 -11.50 4.24
N PRO A 260 13.12 -12.00 3.31
CA PRO A 260 14.12 -13.00 3.65
C PRO A 260 14.90 -12.55 4.88
N ALA A 261 14.90 -13.38 5.91
CA ALA A 261 15.61 -13.11 7.15
C ALA A 261 16.86 -13.98 7.19
N VAL A 262 17.95 -13.44 7.75
CA VAL A 262 19.16 -14.21 8.02
C VAL A 262 19.48 -14.05 9.50
N PRO A 263 19.30 -15.09 10.33
CA PRO A 263 19.65 -15.04 11.74
C PRO A 263 21.19 -15.01 11.89
N PRO A 264 21.71 -14.42 12.97
CA PRO A 264 23.13 -14.52 13.27
C PRO A 264 23.50 -15.98 13.57
N LEU A 265 24.45 -16.52 12.81
CA LEU A 265 24.98 -17.87 13.04
C LEU A 265 26.05 -17.82 14.13
N ARG A 266 25.73 -18.35 15.32
CA ARG A 266 26.70 -18.47 16.42
C ARG A 266 27.44 -19.80 16.32
N GLY A 267 28.77 -19.75 16.28
CA GLY A 267 29.62 -20.95 16.32
C GLY A 267 29.71 -21.74 15.00
N LEU A 268 29.22 -21.18 13.90
CA LEU A 268 29.37 -21.74 12.55
C LEU A 268 30.12 -20.71 11.69
N ASN A 269 31.21 -21.11 11.05
CA ASN A 269 31.96 -20.27 10.11
C ASN A 269 31.39 -20.39 8.68
N VAL A 270 30.10 -20.13 8.54
CA VAL A 270 29.39 -20.16 7.25
C VAL A 270 28.55 -18.91 7.10
N LYS A 271 28.31 -18.51 5.85
CA LYS A 271 27.43 -17.39 5.50
C LYS A 271 26.16 -17.94 4.89
N LEU A 272 25.02 -17.35 5.24
CA LEU A 272 23.75 -17.62 4.58
C LEU A 272 23.46 -16.49 3.60
N ALA A 273 22.79 -16.83 2.50
CA ALA A 273 22.44 -15.84 1.51
C ALA A 273 21.57 -14.73 2.11
N GLN A 274 21.99 -13.51 1.84
CA GLN A 274 21.21 -12.31 2.10
C GLN A 274 20.46 -11.92 0.83
N ALA A 275 19.24 -11.45 0.98
CA ALA A 275 18.46 -10.91 -0.11
C ALA A 275 17.62 -9.74 0.37
N ASN A 276 17.43 -8.75 -0.50
CA ASN A 276 16.47 -7.69 -0.24
C ASN A 276 15.04 -8.23 -0.15
N ARG A 277 14.18 -7.39 0.42
CA ARG A 277 12.73 -7.60 0.37
C ARG A 277 12.31 -7.76 -1.10
N GLY A 278 11.29 -8.57 -1.35
CA GLY A 278 10.84 -8.86 -2.71
C GLY A 278 9.35 -9.09 -2.78
N ILE A 279 8.80 -9.08 -3.99
CA ILE A 279 7.36 -9.27 -4.24
C ILE A 279 7.16 -10.57 -5.00
N ILE A 280 6.14 -11.34 -4.61
CA ILE A 280 5.57 -12.40 -5.43
C ILE A 280 4.16 -12.00 -5.86
N VAL A 281 3.93 -11.88 -7.16
CA VAL A 281 2.62 -11.68 -7.77
C VAL A 281 2.08 -13.04 -8.21
N CYS A 282 0.98 -13.49 -7.61
CA CYS A 282 0.40 -14.79 -7.93
C CYS A 282 -0.40 -14.74 -9.24
N PRO A 283 -0.51 -15.87 -9.98
CA PRO A 283 -1.25 -15.93 -11.24
C PRO A 283 -2.69 -15.40 -11.14
N ARG A 284 -3.34 -15.59 -9.98
CA ARG A 284 -4.69 -15.11 -9.69
C ARG A 284 -4.83 -13.59 -9.73
N ALA A 285 -3.76 -12.83 -9.46
CA ALA A 285 -3.82 -11.36 -9.55
C ALA A 285 -4.11 -10.86 -10.97
N TRP A 286 -3.81 -11.68 -11.97
CA TRP A 286 -3.98 -11.37 -13.40
C TRP A 286 -5.32 -11.86 -13.99
N GLN A 287 -6.14 -12.53 -13.19
CA GLN A 287 -7.32 -13.28 -13.68
C GLN A 287 -8.64 -12.77 -13.08
N ARG A 288 -8.70 -11.49 -12.68
CA ARG A 288 -9.93 -10.93 -12.10
C ARG A 288 -10.95 -10.63 -13.20
N THR A 289 -12.22 -10.87 -12.88
CA THR A 289 -13.34 -10.52 -13.74
C THR A 289 -13.61 -9.01 -13.67
N VAL A 290 -13.71 -8.36 -14.82
CA VAL A 290 -14.07 -6.94 -14.92
C VAL A 290 -15.40 -6.66 -14.23
N GLY A 291 -15.46 -5.57 -13.46
CA GLY A 291 -16.62 -5.16 -12.66
C GLY A 291 -16.70 -5.78 -11.26
N GLN A 292 -15.81 -6.71 -10.91
CA GLN A 292 -15.58 -7.12 -9.52
C GLN A 292 -14.62 -6.13 -8.82
N PRO A 293 -14.59 -6.09 -7.48
CA PRO A 293 -13.57 -5.34 -6.75
C PRO A 293 -12.15 -5.73 -7.20
N HIS A 294 -11.29 -4.73 -7.43
CA HIS A 294 -9.94 -4.89 -8.02
C HIS A 294 -9.92 -5.59 -9.39
N GLY A 295 -11.02 -5.50 -10.14
CA GLY A 295 -11.21 -6.20 -11.41
C GLY A 295 -11.01 -5.35 -12.65
N GLN A 296 -10.81 -4.03 -12.52
CA GLN A 296 -10.63 -3.19 -13.70
C GLN A 296 -9.31 -3.50 -14.41
N PRO A 297 -9.24 -3.43 -15.76
CA PRO A 297 -8.02 -3.81 -16.46
C PRO A 297 -6.86 -2.83 -16.25
N SER A 298 -7.15 -1.52 -16.18
CA SER A 298 -6.18 -0.47 -15.88
C SER A 298 -6.84 0.74 -15.23
N LEU A 299 -6.05 1.59 -14.59
CA LEU A 299 -6.54 2.84 -13.97
C LEU A 299 -7.25 3.73 -14.99
N LEU A 300 -6.62 3.93 -16.16
CA LEU A 300 -7.17 4.77 -17.22
C LEU A 300 -8.50 4.26 -17.76
N GLN A 301 -8.71 2.94 -17.80
CA GLN A 301 -9.99 2.37 -18.22
C GLN A 301 -11.04 2.48 -17.11
N ALA A 302 -10.63 2.33 -15.85
CA ALA A 302 -11.53 2.43 -14.70
C ALA A 302 -12.16 3.82 -14.54
N VAL A 303 -11.44 4.88 -14.93
CA VAL A 303 -11.84 6.27 -14.66
C VAL A 303 -11.84 7.15 -15.91
N GLY A 304 -11.75 6.56 -17.11
CA GLY A 304 -11.67 7.29 -18.37
C GLY A 304 -13.02 7.50 -19.05
N GLY A 305 -13.23 8.70 -19.61
CA GLY A 305 -14.33 9.00 -20.53
C GLY A 305 -15.71 8.70 -19.95
N ALA A 306 -16.39 7.70 -20.52
CA ALA A 306 -17.73 7.28 -20.11
C ALA A 306 -17.78 6.50 -18.77
N ASN A 307 -16.62 6.03 -18.29
CA ASN A 307 -16.50 5.29 -17.03
C ASN A 307 -16.18 6.21 -15.84
N TYR A 308 -15.93 7.49 -16.08
CA TYR A 308 -15.71 8.45 -14.99
C TYR A 308 -16.98 8.54 -14.10
N PRO A 309 -16.83 8.56 -12.77
CA PRO A 309 -17.99 8.62 -11.87
C PRO A 309 -18.81 9.89 -12.09
N LYS A 310 -20.13 9.79 -11.99
CA LYS A 310 -21.06 10.92 -12.08
C LYS A 310 -21.18 11.69 -10.77
N GLY A 311 -20.75 11.09 -9.65
CA GLY A 311 -20.88 11.69 -8.32
C GLY A 311 -22.28 11.55 -7.76
N ASP A 312 -23.02 10.52 -8.16
CA ASP A 312 -24.38 10.23 -7.66
C ASP A 312 -24.38 9.24 -6.47
N GLY A 313 -23.21 8.71 -6.11
CA GLY A 313 -23.05 7.76 -5.00
C GLY A 313 -23.65 6.38 -5.27
N SER A 314 -23.94 6.05 -6.53
CA SER A 314 -24.48 4.75 -6.93
C SER A 314 -23.51 3.61 -6.64
N THR A 315 -24.04 2.39 -6.52
CA THR A 315 -23.23 1.19 -6.21
C THR A 315 -22.18 0.86 -7.28
N GLY A 316 -22.35 1.38 -8.51
CA GLY A 316 -21.38 1.24 -9.60
C GLY A 316 -20.17 2.16 -9.45
N GLU A 317 -20.29 3.21 -8.64
CA GLU A 317 -19.25 4.22 -8.39
C GLU A 317 -18.58 4.03 -7.03
N LEU A 318 -18.72 2.86 -6.42
CA LEU A 318 -17.96 2.53 -5.22
C LEU A 318 -16.49 2.36 -5.58
N LEU A 319 -15.63 2.94 -4.74
CA LEU A 319 -14.20 3.05 -5.00
C LEU A 319 -13.51 1.68 -5.17
N ASP A 320 -13.99 0.64 -4.49
CA ASP A 320 -13.51 -0.74 -4.59
C ASP A 320 -13.72 -1.33 -5.99
N ARG A 321 -14.77 -0.92 -6.70
CA ARG A 321 -15.08 -1.34 -8.07
C ARG A 321 -14.28 -0.60 -9.14
N LEU A 322 -13.67 0.53 -8.77
CA LEU A 322 -12.80 1.29 -9.66
C LEU A 322 -11.33 0.86 -9.56
N ALA A 323 -10.97 0.10 -8.53
CA ALA A 323 -9.61 -0.39 -8.39
C ALA A 323 -9.23 -1.30 -9.57
N PRO A 324 -8.16 -0.99 -10.32
CA PRO A 324 -7.62 -1.92 -11.32
C PRO A 324 -6.80 -3.03 -10.69
N MET A 325 -6.60 -4.12 -11.43
CA MET A 325 -5.76 -5.24 -10.99
C MET A 325 -4.34 -4.79 -10.62
N SER A 326 -3.82 -3.77 -11.32
CA SER A 326 -2.52 -3.15 -11.09
C SER A 326 -2.33 -2.58 -9.69
N THR A 327 -3.41 -2.22 -8.99
CA THR A 327 -3.34 -1.77 -7.58
C THR A 327 -2.81 -2.84 -6.64
N THR A 328 -2.88 -4.12 -7.02
CA THR A 328 -2.22 -5.21 -6.29
C THR A 328 -0.71 -4.94 -6.16
N LEU A 329 -0.06 -4.47 -7.23
CA LEU A 329 1.37 -4.14 -7.16
C LEU A 329 1.62 -2.91 -6.30
N TYR A 330 0.77 -1.89 -6.40
CA TYR A 330 0.90 -0.69 -5.57
C TYR A 330 0.79 -1.00 -4.08
N HIS A 331 -0.18 -1.83 -3.68
CA HIS A 331 -0.29 -2.38 -2.33
C HIS A 331 1.03 -3.02 -1.87
N GLU A 332 1.60 -3.90 -2.69
CA GLU A 332 2.85 -4.58 -2.33
C GLU A 332 4.04 -3.64 -2.31
N ILE A 333 4.07 -2.58 -3.11
CA ILE A 333 5.12 -1.55 -3.05
C ILE A 333 5.08 -0.83 -1.69
N VAL A 334 3.90 -0.55 -1.14
CA VAL A 334 3.80 0.03 0.21
C VAL A 334 4.45 -0.90 1.24
N HIS A 335 4.13 -2.21 1.20
CA HIS A 335 4.81 -3.20 2.04
C HIS A 335 6.32 -3.24 1.79
N LEU A 336 6.75 -3.25 0.54
CA LEU A 336 8.15 -3.41 0.13
C LEU A 336 9.05 -2.28 0.66
N THR A 337 8.55 -1.06 0.63
CA THR A 337 9.27 0.15 1.02
C THR A 337 9.28 0.40 2.53
N ASP A 338 8.38 -0.25 3.29
CA ASP A 338 8.35 -0.18 4.74
C ASP A 338 9.41 -1.10 5.38
N TYR A 339 10.60 -0.59 5.71
CA TYR A 339 11.65 -1.40 6.34
C TYR A 339 11.35 -1.76 7.82
N ASN A 340 10.49 -0.98 8.49
CA ASN A 340 10.15 -1.15 9.91
C ASN A 340 9.07 -2.22 10.17
N LYS A 341 8.50 -2.82 9.11
CA LYS A 341 7.44 -3.84 9.18
C LYS A 341 6.14 -3.34 9.84
N GLN A 342 5.93 -2.02 9.89
CA GLN A 342 4.72 -1.41 10.45
C GLN A 342 3.48 -1.72 9.60
N THR A 343 3.67 -1.93 8.29
CA THR A 343 2.59 -2.26 7.35
C THR A 343 2.04 -3.66 7.50
N SER A 344 2.67 -4.51 8.32
CA SER A 344 2.29 -5.93 8.40
C SER A 344 1.05 -6.19 9.29
N LYS A 345 0.57 -5.20 10.08
CA LYS A 345 -0.52 -5.40 11.06
C LYS A 345 -1.30 -4.11 11.40
N PRO A 346 -2.65 -4.10 11.30
CA PRO A 346 -3.47 -5.03 10.55
C PRO A 346 -3.34 -4.74 9.06
N ASP A 347 -3.38 -5.80 8.26
CA ASP A 347 -3.49 -5.73 6.82
C ASP A 347 -4.98 -5.83 6.47
N GLN A 348 -5.62 -4.67 6.31
CA GLN A 348 -7.06 -4.53 6.18
C GLN A 348 -7.45 -4.14 4.76
N TYR A 349 -8.19 -5.02 4.09
CA TYR A 349 -8.56 -4.89 2.67
C TYR A 349 -9.95 -4.28 2.44
N ASP A 350 -10.90 -4.50 3.37
CA ASP A 350 -12.27 -4.02 3.19
C ASP A 350 -12.35 -2.51 3.39
N LEU A 351 -12.80 -1.79 2.35
CA LEU A 351 -12.93 -0.32 2.36
C LEU A 351 -13.74 0.18 3.57
N ASN A 352 -14.87 -0.46 3.91
CA ASN A 352 -15.69 -0.01 5.03
C ASN A 352 -14.97 -0.21 6.38
N ALA A 353 -14.18 -1.26 6.53
CA ALA A 353 -13.34 -1.45 7.71
C ALA A 353 -12.23 -0.41 7.80
N ILE A 354 -11.56 -0.08 6.70
CA ILE A 354 -10.53 0.98 6.66
C ILE A 354 -11.14 2.32 7.09
N LEU A 355 -12.28 2.69 6.50
CA LEU A 355 -12.99 3.92 6.85
C LEU A 355 -13.43 3.93 8.33
N ARG A 356 -13.87 2.79 8.88
CA ARG A 356 -14.18 2.67 10.31
C ARG A 356 -12.94 2.82 11.19
N MET A 357 -11.80 2.26 10.79
CA MET A 357 -10.54 2.42 11.52
C MET A 357 -10.10 3.88 11.57
N ALA A 358 -10.26 4.63 10.48
CA ALA A 358 -9.92 6.05 10.39
C ALA A 358 -10.66 6.91 11.44
N TYR A 359 -11.88 6.52 11.81
CA TYR A 359 -12.72 7.21 12.81
C TYR A 359 -12.88 6.43 14.12
N SER A 360 -12.14 5.34 14.32
CA SER A 360 -12.23 4.50 15.51
C SER A 360 -11.79 5.29 16.74
N SER A 361 -12.45 5.08 17.89
CA SER A 361 -11.96 5.60 19.17
C SER A 361 -10.78 4.81 19.72
N ASN A 362 -10.50 3.62 19.17
CA ASN A 362 -9.39 2.76 19.56
C ASN A 362 -8.07 3.27 18.96
N ASP A 363 -7.09 3.58 19.81
CA ASP A 363 -5.81 4.12 19.38
C ASP A 363 -4.99 3.12 18.55
N ALA A 364 -5.18 1.81 18.76
CA ALA A 364 -4.53 0.79 17.93
C ALA A 364 -5.01 0.87 16.48
N ASP A 365 -6.32 1.07 16.25
CA ASP A 365 -6.88 1.22 14.91
C ASP A 365 -6.37 2.51 14.27
N LYS A 366 -6.47 3.65 14.97
CA LYS A 366 -5.99 4.94 14.47
C LYS A 366 -4.52 4.87 14.06
N THR A 367 -3.68 4.30 14.93
CA THR A 367 -2.23 4.20 14.70
C THR A 367 -1.92 3.32 13.50
N ALA A 368 -2.78 2.33 13.21
CA ALA A 368 -2.50 1.38 12.15
C ALA A 368 -2.99 1.81 10.77
N VAL A 369 -4.00 2.68 10.66
CA VAL A 369 -4.48 3.25 9.38
C VAL A 369 -3.36 3.81 8.48
N PRO A 370 -2.44 4.67 8.95
CA PRO A 370 -1.34 5.17 8.13
C PRO A 370 -0.32 4.10 7.75
N HIS A 371 -0.39 2.89 8.32
CA HIS A 371 0.47 1.78 7.93
C HIS A 371 -0.27 0.74 7.08
N ASN A 372 -1.58 0.87 6.86
CA ASN A 372 -2.34 -0.08 6.07
C ASN A 372 -2.15 0.20 4.55
N PRO A 373 -1.55 -0.70 3.77
CA PRO A 373 -1.32 -0.49 2.34
C PRO A 373 -2.57 -0.19 1.53
N GLU A 374 -3.67 -0.87 1.85
CA GLU A 374 -4.92 -0.71 1.10
C GLU A 374 -5.54 0.68 1.28
N THR A 375 -5.24 1.37 2.39
CA THR A 375 -5.64 2.77 2.57
C THR A 375 -5.02 3.66 1.49
N TYR A 376 -3.74 3.41 1.14
CA TYR A 376 -3.05 4.14 0.07
C TYR A 376 -3.60 3.80 -1.31
N VAL A 377 -3.98 2.53 -1.55
CA VAL A 377 -4.63 2.11 -2.80
C VAL A 377 -5.93 2.90 -3.00
N PHE A 378 -6.85 2.86 -2.04
CA PHE A 378 -8.12 3.54 -2.17
C PHE A 378 -7.96 5.06 -2.21
N PHE A 379 -7.17 5.62 -1.30
CA PHE A 379 -6.92 7.06 -1.29
C PHE A 379 -6.29 7.53 -2.61
N GLY A 380 -5.33 6.79 -3.17
CA GLY A 380 -4.69 7.15 -4.42
C GLY A 380 -5.60 7.05 -5.64
N ILE A 381 -6.51 6.08 -5.71
CA ILE A 381 -7.54 6.05 -6.77
C ILE A 381 -8.47 7.25 -6.62
N ALA A 382 -8.94 7.54 -5.41
CA ALA A 382 -9.79 8.70 -5.14
C ALA A 382 -9.10 10.02 -5.51
N ALA A 383 -7.82 10.15 -5.16
CA ALA A 383 -6.96 11.27 -5.52
C ALA A 383 -6.84 11.42 -7.04
N TYR A 384 -6.61 10.32 -7.75
CA TYR A 384 -6.47 10.32 -9.20
C TYR A 384 -7.76 10.76 -9.90
N VAL A 385 -8.92 10.23 -9.48
CA VAL A 385 -10.24 10.63 -10.00
C VAL A 385 -10.48 12.13 -9.79
N TYR A 386 -10.14 12.64 -8.62
CA TYR A 386 -10.33 14.03 -8.25
C TYR A 386 -9.46 14.99 -9.09
N LEU A 387 -8.19 14.62 -9.34
CA LEU A 387 -7.26 15.45 -10.10
C LEU A 387 -7.45 15.38 -11.62
N ASN A 388 -8.12 14.33 -12.13
CA ASN A 388 -8.21 14.06 -13.58
C ASN A 388 -9.68 13.96 -14.07
N PRO A 389 -10.52 14.99 -13.86
CA PRO A 389 -11.86 15.00 -14.45
C PRO A 389 -11.76 15.09 -15.99
N PRO A 390 -12.50 14.27 -16.76
CA PRO A 390 -12.62 14.44 -18.20
C PRO A 390 -13.17 15.81 -18.55
N GLN A 391 -12.84 16.30 -19.75
CA GLN A 391 -13.32 17.59 -20.22
C GLN A 391 -14.86 17.66 -20.15
N SER A 392 -15.38 18.74 -19.55
CA SER A 392 -16.82 18.99 -19.36
C SER A 392 -17.52 18.11 -18.31
N GLN A 393 -16.77 17.36 -17.49
CA GLN A 393 -17.31 16.67 -16.33
C GLN A 393 -16.92 17.37 -15.02
N ASP A 394 -17.80 17.30 -14.02
CA ASP A 394 -17.56 17.86 -12.70
C ASP A 394 -16.46 17.09 -11.96
N THR A 395 -15.73 17.77 -11.07
CA THR A 395 -14.79 17.13 -10.17
C THR A 395 -15.53 16.25 -9.16
N VAL A 396 -15.13 14.97 -9.09
CA VAL A 396 -15.65 14.00 -8.14
C VAL A 396 -14.73 13.87 -6.93
N LEU A 397 -15.33 13.88 -5.74
CA LEU A 397 -14.70 13.56 -4.47
C LEU A 397 -15.21 12.22 -3.97
N TYR A 398 -14.35 11.49 -3.27
CA TYR A 398 -14.76 10.35 -2.46
C TYR A 398 -14.76 10.71 -0.98
N VAL A 399 -15.93 10.64 -0.36
CA VAL A 399 -16.09 10.83 1.09
C VAL A 399 -16.78 9.59 1.65
N GLY A 400 -16.10 8.87 2.54
CA GLY A 400 -16.62 7.59 3.07
C GLY A 400 -16.80 6.52 1.99
N GLY A 401 -15.94 6.51 0.96
CA GLY A 401 -15.94 5.49 -0.10
C GLY A 401 -17.01 5.67 -1.18
N LYS A 402 -17.82 6.74 -1.14
CA LYS A 402 -18.83 7.06 -2.13
C LYS A 402 -18.46 8.31 -2.92
N SER A 403 -18.74 8.29 -4.22
CA SER A 403 -18.58 9.42 -5.12
C SER A 403 -19.60 10.53 -4.80
N ALA A 404 -19.17 11.78 -4.89
CA ALA A 404 -20.02 12.96 -4.84
C ALA A 404 -19.35 14.10 -5.63
N THR A 405 -20.13 14.99 -6.25
CA THR A 405 -19.55 16.22 -6.81
C THR A 405 -19.09 17.14 -5.68
N GLU A 406 -18.04 17.94 -5.94
CA GLU A 406 -17.52 18.91 -4.95
C GLU A 406 -18.63 19.82 -4.41
N THR A 407 -19.47 20.34 -5.31
CA THR A 407 -20.61 21.19 -4.98
C THR A 407 -21.62 20.49 -4.05
N ALA A 408 -21.95 19.22 -4.31
CA ALA A 408 -22.89 18.47 -3.49
C ALA A 408 -22.37 18.26 -2.06
N VAL A 409 -21.07 17.97 -1.90
CA VAL A 409 -20.44 17.82 -0.58
C VAL A 409 -20.53 19.11 0.23
N TRP A 410 -20.21 20.26 -0.37
CA TRP A 410 -20.24 21.54 0.33
C TRP A 410 -21.64 22.05 0.63
N ALA A 411 -22.61 21.81 -0.26
CA ALA A 411 -24.01 22.09 0.01
C ALA A 411 -24.50 21.32 1.25
N GLU A 412 -24.13 20.05 1.37
CA GLU A 412 -24.50 19.20 2.50
C GLU A 412 -23.82 19.64 3.82
N ILE A 413 -22.52 19.95 3.78
CA ILE A 413 -21.81 20.48 4.96
C ILE A 413 -22.44 21.79 5.43
N SER A 414 -22.78 22.69 4.51
CA SER A 414 -23.41 23.97 4.82
C SER A 414 -24.80 23.78 5.43
N ARG A 415 -25.61 22.88 4.85
CA ARG A 415 -26.94 22.53 5.37
C ARG A 415 -26.87 22.01 6.80
N LYS A 416 -25.93 21.10 7.10
CA LYS A 416 -25.76 20.58 8.47
C LYS A 416 -25.35 21.66 9.47
N ARG A 417 -24.46 22.57 9.09
CA ARG A 417 -24.06 23.70 9.96
C ARG A 417 -25.24 24.59 10.32
N GLN A 418 -26.18 24.79 9.39
CA GLN A 418 -27.38 25.59 9.62
C GLN A 418 -28.42 24.88 10.51
N GLN A 419 -28.40 23.55 10.57
CA GLN A 419 -29.34 22.75 11.36
C GLN A 419 -28.94 22.60 12.83
N GLY A 420 -27.71 23.01 13.19
CA GLY A 420 -27.16 22.78 14.53
C GLY A 420 -26.77 21.30 14.75
N PRO A 421 -26.06 21.00 15.86
CA PRO A 421 -25.76 19.64 16.26
C PRO A 421 -27.01 18.82 16.61
#